data_AF-A0A4Y2DB93-F1
#
_entry.id   AF-A0A4Y2DB93-F1
#
_cell.length_a   1.000
_cell.length_b   1.000
_cell.length_c   1.000
_cell.angle_alpha   90.00
_cell.angle_beta   90.00
_cell.angle_gamma   90.00
#
_symmetry.space_group_name_H-M   'P 1'
#
loop_
_entity.id
_entity.type
_entity.pdbx_description
1 polymer ?
#
loop_
_entity_poly.entity_id
_entity_poly.type
_entity_poly.pdbx_seq_one_letter_code
_entity_poly.pdbx_strand_id
1 'polypeptide(L)'
;MYDKIESESILYIKLNQQTLGVEEYIHLRDATTNDGNVTDIGRMVILPTTYIGSPRHMHEYAQSAMTYVRSYGRPHLLFTFTCKTTWSEIKEEIANGQSPADRHDLIARMFRQKLIKRIAIITNSCIYGEVNCWMYLIEWQKRGLPHAHILIWLKEKIRPGDVDSVIRMEIPDVQHDPVLFEIVSKYMIH
;
A
#
# COMPACT_ATOMS: atom_id res chain seq x y z
N MET A 1 4.96 -8.71 -19.93
CA MET A 1 6.26 -8.99 -19.28
C MET A 1 6.06 -9.37 -17.81
N TYR A 2 5.33 -8.57 -17.01
CA TYR A 2 4.99 -8.91 -15.63
C TYR A 2 4.23 -10.24 -15.49
N ASP A 3 3.19 -10.46 -16.30
CA ASP A 3 2.41 -11.71 -16.28
C ASP A 3 3.25 -12.97 -16.54
N LYS A 4 4.32 -12.83 -17.33
CA LYS A 4 5.24 -13.95 -17.63
C LYS A 4 6.11 -14.27 -16.41
N ILE A 5 6.63 -13.23 -15.74
CA ILE A 5 7.43 -13.38 -14.51
C ILE A 5 6.57 -13.94 -13.37
N GLU A 6 5.33 -13.46 -13.21
CA GLU A 6 4.37 -14.01 -12.24
C GLU A 6 4.04 -15.47 -12.55
N SER A 7 3.78 -15.79 -13.83
CA SER A 7 3.52 -17.17 -14.25
C SER A 7 4.70 -18.09 -13.96
N GLU A 8 5.93 -17.65 -14.23
CA GLU A 8 7.15 -18.40 -13.92
C GLU A 8 7.36 -18.55 -12.40
N SER A 9 7.07 -17.51 -11.61
CA SER A 9 7.17 -17.55 -10.15
C SER A 9 6.16 -18.52 -9.55
N ILE A 10 4.90 -18.47 -10.02
CA ILE A 10 3.86 -19.42 -9.64
C ILE A 10 4.26 -20.84 -10.06
N LEU A 11 4.80 -21.02 -11.27
CA LEU A 11 5.24 -22.32 -11.74
C LEU A 11 6.37 -22.89 -10.87
N TYR A 12 7.35 -22.06 -10.50
CA TYR A 12 8.40 -22.44 -9.58
C TYR A 12 7.83 -22.89 -8.22
N ILE A 13 6.89 -22.13 -7.64
CA ILE A 13 6.25 -22.49 -6.37
C ILE A 13 5.49 -23.82 -6.50
N LYS A 14 4.76 -24.02 -7.60
CA LYS A 14 4.04 -25.27 -7.89
C LYS A 14 4.96 -26.49 -7.94
N LEU A 15 6.15 -26.33 -8.55
CA LEU A 15 7.09 -27.42 -8.76
C LEU A 15 7.96 -27.70 -7.53
N ASN A 16 8.15 -26.73 -6.62
CA ASN A 16 9.11 -26.81 -5.50
C ASN A 16 8.45 -26.83 -4.11
N GLN A 17 7.19 -27.28 -3.98
CA GLN A 17 6.44 -27.29 -2.72
C GLN A 17 7.18 -28.01 -1.56
N GLN A 18 7.86 -29.12 -1.83
CA GLN A 18 8.63 -29.85 -0.80
C GLN A 18 9.82 -29.04 -0.28
N THR A 19 10.59 -28.43 -1.17
CA THR A 19 11.72 -27.56 -0.82
C THR A 19 11.27 -26.32 -0.04
N LEU A 20 10.05 -25.84 -0.29
CA LEU A 20 9.45 -24.71 0.42
C LEU A 20 8.86 -25.09 1.79
N GLY A 21 9.08 -26.32 2.25
CA GLY A 21 8.64 -26.79 3.56
C GLY A 21 7.13 -26.86 3.69
N VAL A 22 6.40 -27.08 2.58
CA VAL A 22 4.94 -26.95 2.56
C VAL A 22 4.23 -27.89 3.52
N GLU A 23 4.86 -29.02 3.83
CA GLU A 23 4.35 -30.03 4.75
C GLU A 23 4.32 -29.58 6.22
N GLU A 24 5.12 -28.56 6.60
CA GLU A 24 5.13 -28.01 7.96
C GLU A 24 3.89 -27.13 8.24
N TYR A 25 3.14 -26.75 7.21
CA TYR A 25 1.96 -25.89 7.35
C TYR A 25 0.69 -26.68 7.75
N ILE A 26 0.84 -27.65 8.65
CA ILE A 26 -0.16 -28.67 9.03
C ILE A 26 -1.49 -28.03 9.47
N HIS A 27 -1.44 -26.94 10.26
CA HIS A 27 -2.63 -26.25 10.78
C HIS A 27 -3.53 -25.59 9.70
N LEU A 28 -3.03 -25.43 8.46
CA LEU A 28 -3.73 -24.75 7.37
C LEU A 28 -4.44 -25.72 6.42
N ARG A 29 -3.99 -26.99 6.38
CA ARG A 29 -4.66 -28.03 5.60
C ARG A 29 -6.10 -28.19 6.09
N ASP A 30 -6.28 -28.19 7.41
CA ASP A 30 -7.57 -28.33 8.10
C ASP A 30 -8.52 -27.14 7.88
N ALA A 31 -8.00 -25.90 7.85
CA ALA A 31 -8.80 -24.71 7.56
C ALA A 31 -9.31 -24.68 6.10
N THR A 32 -8.54 -25.26 5.18
CA THR A 32 -8.87 -25.31 3.74
C THR A 32 -9.76 -26.51 3.41
N THR A 33 -9.81 -27.54 4.25
CA THR A 33 -10.64 -28.75 4.00
C THR A 33 -12.13 -28.54 4.28
N ASN A 34 -12.50 -27.46 4.97
CA ASN A 34 -13.89 -27.19 5.34
C ASN A 34 -14.75 -26.55 4.23
N ASP A 35 -14.18 -26.17 3.08
CA ASP A 35 -14.84 -25.27 2.12
C ASP A 35 -15.13 -25.87 0.73
N GLY A 36 -15.05 -27.19 0.52
CA GLY A 36 -15.55 -27.77 -0.74
C GLY A 36 -15.19 -29.22 -1.03
N ASN A 37 -16.13 -29.90 -1.69
CA ASN A 37 -16.05 -31.29 -2.16
C ASN A 37 -14.70 -31.61 -2.82
N VAL A 38 -14.03 -32.63 -2.29
CA VAL A 38 -12.67 -33.09 -2.62
C VAL A 38 -12.57 -33.74 -4.01
N THR A 39 -13.68 -33.86 -4.74
CA THR A 39 -13.78 -34.70 -5.93
C THR A 39 -13.42 -34.03 -7.26
N ASP A 40 -13.16 -32.72 -7.29
CA ASP A 40 -12.96 -31.99 -8.57
C ASP A 40 -11.82 -30.96 -8.58
N ILE A 41 -10.88 -31.04 -7.62
CA ILE A 41 -9.85 -30.03 -7.44
C ILE A 41 -8.51 -30.60 -7.91
N GLY A 42 -7.88 -29.93 -8.88
CA GLY A 42 -6.49 -30.21 -9.28
C GLY A 42 -5.51 -30.15 -8.09
N ARG A 43 -4.23 -30.44 -8.32
CA ARG A 43 -3.22 -30.47 -7.26
C ARG A 43 -3.23 -29.18 -6.43
N MET A 44 -3.58 -29.30 -5.13
CA MET A 44 -3.56 -28.19 -4.18
C MET A 44 -2.14 -27.66 -4.03
N VAL A 45 -1.96 -26.36 -4.28
CA VAL A 45 -0.66 -25.68 -4.19
C VAL A 45 -0.79 -24.60 -3.15
N ILE A 46 0.11 -24.65 -2.17
CA ILE A 46 0.17 -23.70 -1.09
C ILE A 46 1.14 -22.60 -1.49
N LEU A 47 0.65 -21.36 -1.51
CA LEU A 47 1.49 -20.18 -1.74
C LEU A 47 2.19 -19.77 -0.44
N PRO A 48 3.50 -19.48 -0.46
CA PRO A 48 4.22 -18.98 0.70
C PRO A 48 3.78 -17.56 1.05
N THR A 49 4.10 -17.11 2.25
CA THR A 49 3.76 -15.76 2.75
C THR A 49 4.52 -14.66 2.00
N THR A 50 5.67 -15.00 1.41
CA THR A 50 6.44 -14.12 0.53
C THR A 50 5.74 -13.83 -0.81
N TYR A 51 4.73 -14.61 -1.18
CA TYR A 51 3.95 -14.35 -2.39
C TYR A 51 2.89 -13.28 -2.11
N ILE A 52 3.13 -12.08 -2.66
CA ILE A 52 2.27 -10.90 -2.48
C ILE A 52 0.85 -11.20 -2.95
N GLY A 53 -0.13 -10.90 -2.11
CA GLY A 53 -1.55 -11.14 -2.39
C GLY A 53 -2.02 -12.57 -2.15
N SER A 54 -1.14 -13.50 -1.75
CA SER A 54 -1.59 -14.81 -1.27
C SER A 54 -2.45 -14.67 0.00
N PRO A 55 -3.37 -15.62 0.28
CA PRO A 55 -4.12 -15.62 1.54
C PRO A 55 -3.21 -15.54 2.78
N ARG A 56 -2.02 -16.16 2.72
CA ARG A 56 -1.06 -16.15 3.83
C ARG A 56 -0.37 -14.81 4.00
N HIS A 57 0.09 -14.22 2.90
CA HIS A 57 0.62 -12.86 2.90
C HIS A 57 -0.40 -11.90 3.53
N MET A 58 -1.65 -11.94 3.08
CA MET A 58 -2.71 -11.08 3.62
C MET A 58 -2.98 -11.35 5.10
N HIS A 59 -3.00 -12.62 5.52
CA HIS A 59 -3.18 -12.99 6.93
C HIS A 59 -2.06 -12.50 7.82
N GLU A 60 -0.79 -12.69 7.43
CA GLU A 60 0.36 -12.19 8.19
C GLU A 60 0.38 -10.68 8.29
N TYR A 61 0.06 -9.96 7.21
CA TYR A 61 -0.07 -8.51 7.23
C TYR A 61 -1.18 -8.04 8.19
N ALA A 62 -2.32 -8.73 8.19
CA ALA A 62 -3.41 -8.45 9.11
C ALA A 62 -3.00 -8.71 10.57
N GLN A 63 -2.34 -9.84 10.87
CA GLN A 63 -1.83 -10.15 12.21
C GLN A 63 -0.77 -9.14 12.66
N SER A 64 0.11 -8.70 11.76
CA SER A 64 1.09 -7.64 12.03
C SER A 64 0.40 -6.33 12.38
N ALA A 65 -0.60 -5.91 11.59
CA ALA A 65 -1.38 -4.71 11.88
C ALA A 65 -2.09 -4.81 13.25
N MET A 66 -2.68 -5.96 13.56
CA MET A 66 -3.33 -6.21 14.85
C MET A 66 -2.34 -6.18 16.02
N THR A 67 -1.09 -6.61 15.80
CA THR A 67 -0.03 -6.52 16.81
C THR A 67 0.29 -5.05 17.13
N TYR A 68 0.36 -4.18 16.12
CA TYR A 68 0.52 -2.74 16.33
C TYR A 68 -0.68 -2.16 17.09
N VAL A 69 -1.91 -2.50 16.69
CA VAL A 69 -3.11 -2.03 17.38
C VAL A 69 -3.17 -2.50 18.83
N ARG A 70 -2.74 -3.74 19.11
CA ARG A 70 -2.67 -4.28 20.46
C ARG A 70 -1.64 -3.56 21.32
N SER A 71 -0.47 -3.25 20.76
CA SER A 71 0.64 -2.63 21.49
C SER A 71 0.46 -1.12 21.69
N TYR A 72 -0.10 -0.42 20.70
CA TYR A 72 -0.15 1.05 20.66
C TYR A 72 -1.58 1.62 20.68
N GLY A 73 -2.60 0.77 20.69
CA GLY A 73 -4.00 1.18 20.58
C GLY A 73 -4.40 1.51 19.13
N ARG A 74 -5.51 2.24 18.95
CA ARG A 74 -5.97 2.64 17.61
C ARG A 74 -5.04 3.71 17.01
N PRO A 75 -4.80 3.68 15.68
CA PRO A 75 -4.03 4.73 15.01
C PRO A 75 -4.72 6.09 15.17
N HIS A 76 -3.91 7.15 15.21
CA HIS A 76 -4.39 8.53 15.37
C HIS A 76 -4.66 9.20 14.03
N LEU A 77 -3.89 8.85 12.99
CA LEU A 77 -4.05 9.38 11.63
C LEU A 77 -4.06 8.25 10.60
N LEU A 78 -4.90 8.43 9.57
CA LEU A 78 -4.92 7.62 8.36
C LEU A 78 -4.67 8.55 7.18
N PHE A 79 -3.62 8.28 6.41
CA PHE A 79 -3.36 8.93 5.13
C PHE A 79 -3.58 7.96 3.99
N THR A 80 -4.17 8.46 2.93
CA THR A 80 -4.19 7.79 1.64
C THR A 80 -3.25 8.52 0.69
N PHE A 81 -2.51 7.76 -0.12
CA PHE A 81 -1.62 8.32 -1.13
C PHE A 81 -1.78 7.56 -2.43
N THR A 82 -2.36 8.22 -3.43
CA THR A 82 -2.60 7.64 -4.76
C THR A 82 -1.60 8.18 -5.76
N CYS A 83 -1.06 7.32 -6.62
CA CYS A 83 -0.26 7.76 -7.75
C CYS A 83 -1.10 8.56 -8.75
N LYS A 84 -0.55 9.66 -9.28
CA LYS A 84 -1.13 10.42 -10.38
C LYS A 84 -0.18 10.37 -11.56
N THR A 85 -0.65 9.90 -12.72
CA THR A 85 0.14 9.82 -13.96
C THR A 85 0.50 11.18 -14.55
N THR A 86 -0.12 12.26 -14.06
CA THR A 86 0.14 13.63 -14.53
C THR A 86 1.35 14.29 -13.87
N TRP A 87 2.07 13.61 -12.97
CA TRP A 87 3.30 14.12 -12.38
C TRP A 87 4.33 14.44 -13.47
N SER A 88 5.00 15.58 -13.36
CA SER A 88 5.95 16.05 -14.37
C SER A 88 7.11 15.07 -14.52
N GLU A 89 7.58 14.48 -13.42
CA GLU A 89 8.69 13.51 -13.44
C GLU A 89 8.33 12.23 -14.21
N ILE A 90 7.05 11.87 -14.30
CA ILE A 90 6.61 10.75 -15.15
C ILE A 90 6.61 11.18 -16.62
N LYS A 91 6.15 12.40 -16.92
CA LYS A 91 6.09 12.91 -18.30
C LYS A 91 7.47 13.14 -18.91
N GLU A 92 8.42 13.59 -18.11
CA GLU A 92 9.80 13.87 -18.53
C GLU A 92 10.58 12.58 -18.86
N GLU A 93 10.30 11.49 -18.15
CA GLU A 93 10.99 10.21 -18.31
C GLU A 93 10.32 9.26 -19.33
N ILE A 94 9.13 9.60 -19.81
CA ILE A 94 8.42 8.83 -20.84
C ILE A 94 8.98 9.17 -22.22
N ALA A 95 9.36 8.14 -22.98
CA ALA A 95 9.84 8.31 -24.34
C ALA A 95 8.72 8.71 -25.31
N ASN A 96 9.09 9.36 -26.41
CA ASN A 96 8.14 9.77 -27.45
C ASN A 96 7.32 8.59 -27.97
N GLY A 97 5.99 8.72 -27.92
CA GLY A 97 5.05 7.69 -28.36
C GLY A 97 4.66 6.65 -27.32
N GLN A 98 5.26 6.65 -26.12
CA GLN A 98 4.82 5.83 -24.99
C GLN A 98 3.79 6.58 -24.14
N SER A 99 2.88 5.84 -23.53
CA SER A 99 1.97 6.35 -22.50
C SER A 99 2.43 5.90 -21.11
N PRO A 100 1.98 6.55 -20.02
CA PRO A 100 2.27 6.08 -18.66
C PRO A 100 1.82 4.63 -18.42
N ALA A 101 0.74 4.19 -19.07
CA ALA A 101 0.24 2.82 -18.96
C ALA A 101 1.23 1.79 -19.53
N ASP A 102 2.13 2.20 -20.44
CA ASP A 102 3.14 1.30 -21.01
C ASP A 102 4.35 1.12 -20.09
N ARG A 103 4.50 1.97 -19.06
CA ARG A 103 5.69 2.06 -18.18
C ARG A 103 5.33 1.94 -16.70
N HIS A 104 4.71 0.80 -16.33
CA HIS A 104 4.38 0.48 -14.94
C HIS A 104 5.59 0.48 -14.01
N ASP A 105 6.79 0.15 -14.52
CA ASP A 105 8.05 0.21 -13.76
C ASP A 105 8.37 1.64 -13.31
N LEU A 106 8.20 2.62 -14.20
CA LEU A 106 8.42 4.04 -13.92
C LEU A 106 7.40 4.55 -12.90
N ILE A 107 6.12 4.19 -13.09
CA ILE A 107 5.04 4.53 -12.15
C ILE A 107 5.35 4.00 -10.75
N ALA A 108 5.69 2.72 -10.63
CA ALA A 108 6.01 2.09 -9.34
C ALA A 108 7.21 2.76 -8.65
N ARG A 109 8.27 3.02 -9.40
CA ARG A 109 9.49 3.68 -8.88
C ARG A 109 9.21 5.09 -8.40
N MET A 110 8.51 5.89 -9.21
CA MET A 110 8.19 7.27 -8.87
C MET A 110 7.25 7.36 -7.68
N PHE A 111 6.22 6.49 -7.64
CA PHE A 111 5.33 6.36 -6.49
C PHE A 111 6.10 6.01 -5.22
N ARG A 112 6.97 5.00 -5.26
CA ARG A 112 7.78 4.59 -4.11
C ARG A 112 8.66 5.73 -3.58
N GLN A 113 9.33 6.45 -4.47
CA GLN A 113 10.18 7.59 -4.07
C GLN A 113 9.37 8.69 -3.39
N LYS A 114 8.21 9.07 -3.95
CA LYS A 114 7.33 10.09 -3.34
C LYS A 114 6.71 9.61 -2.03
N LEU A 115 6.34 8.33 -1.93
CA LEU A 115 5.82 7.73 -0.70
C LEU A 115 6.86 7.77 0.43
N ILE A 116 8.11 7.37 0.16
CA ILE A 116 9.18 7.42 1.16
C ILE A 116 9.44 8.86 1.61
N LYS A 117 9.50 9.82 0.68
CA LYS A 117 9.64 11.24 1.04
C LYS A 117 8.48 11.74 1.89
N ARG A 118 7.24 11.37 1.56
CA ARG A 118 6.05 11.73 2.33
C ARG A 118 6.11 11.16 3.75
N ILE A 119 6.43 9.88 3.90
CA ILE A 119 6.61 9.25 5.22
C ILE A 119 7.68 9.99 6.01
N ALA A 120 8.84 10.26 5.41
CA ALA A 120 9.93 10.97 6.08
C ALA A 120 9.53 12.39 6.55
N ILE A 121 8.75 13.13 5.76
CA ILE A 121 8.23 14.44 6.19
C ILE A 121 7.31 14.26 7.40
N ILE A 122 6.40 13.28 7.36
CA ILE A 122 5.47 13.06 8.47
C ILE A 122 6.20 12.62 9.74
N THR A 123 7.17 11.71 9.62
CA THR A 123 7.83 11.07 10.78
C THR A 123 9.03 11.84 11.30
N ASN A 124 9.84 12.44 10.42
CA ASN A 124 11.11 13.05 10.81
C ASN A 124 10.96 14.56 11.02
N SER A 125 10.10 15.22 10.25
CA SER A 125 9.80 16.65 10.45
C SER A 125 8.70 16.87 11.49
N CYS A 126 8.09 15.79 12.01
CA CYS A 126 7.10 15.82 13.09
C CYS A 126 5.96 16.82 12.85
N ILE A 127 5.50 16.97 11.59
CA ILE A 127 4.51 17.99 11.21
C ILE A 127 3.14 17.84 11.90
N TYR A 128 2.85 16.64 12.43
CA TYR A 128 1.65 16.35 13.22
C TYR A 128 1.98 15.98 14.68
N GLY A 129 3.21 16.26 15.13
CA GLY A 129 3.75 15.79 16.40
C GLY A 129 4.70 14.59 16.24
N GLU A 130 5.29 14.18 17.35
CA GLU A 130 6.26 13.08 17.36
C GLU A 130 5.56 11.73 17.09
N VAL A 131 6.10 10.94 16.16
CA VAL A 131 5.56 9.63 15.79
C VAL A 131 6.17 8.54 16.67
N ASN A 132 5.32 7.76 17.33
CA ASN A 132 5.72 6.58 18.11
C ASN A 132 5.95 5.37 17.19
N CYS A 133 5.01 5.11 16.29
CA CYS A 133 5.14 4.11 15.24
C CYS A 133 4.24 4.44 14.04
N TRP A 134 4.52 3.81 12.91
CA TRP A 134 3.73 3.94 11.69
C TRP A 134 3.81 2.64 10.89
N MET A 135 2.84 2.43 10.02
CA MET A 135 2.86 1.35 9.03
C MET A 135 2.14 1.79 7.76
N TYR A 136 2.39 1.12 6.64
CA TYR A 136 1.63 1.33 5.42
C TYR A 136 1.44 0.04 4.65
N LEU A 137 0.38 0.01 3.84
CA LEU A 137 0.10 -1.04 2.88
C LEU A 137 0.00 -0.39 1.50
N ILE A 138 0.62 -1.00 0.49
CA ILE A 138 0.45 -0.62 -0.91
C ILE A 138 -0.48 -1.61 -1.58
N GLU A 139 -1.50 -1.11 -2.24
CA GLU A 139 -2.39 -1.86 -3.12
C GLU A 139 -2.39 -1.25 -4.52
N TRP A 140 -2.73 -2.05 -5.51
CA TRP A 140 -2.90 -1.57 -6.88
C TRP A 140 -4.38 -1.38 -7.16
N GLN A 141 -4.79 -0.15 -7.45
CA GLN A 141 -6.18 0.17 -7.79
C GLN A 141 -6.55 -0.47 -9.13
N LYS A 142 -7.86 -0.62 -9.41
CA LYS A 142 -8.40 -1.23 -10.64
C LYS A 142 -7.83 -0.66 -11.95
N ARG A 143 -7.27 0.55 -11.94
CA ARG A 143 -6.63 1.20 -13.09
C ARG A 143 -5.12 0.94 -13.20
N GLY A 144 -4.58 0.01 -12.42
CA GLY A 144 -3.16 -0.34 -12.41
C GLY A 144 -2.27 0.74 -11.79
N LEU A 145 -2.81 1.60 -10.93
CA LEU A 145 -2.03 2.62 -10.22
C LEU A 145 -1.82 2.22 -8.75
N PRO A 146 -0.60 2.40 -8.21
CA PRO A 146 -0.35 2.09 -6.82
C PRO A 146 -1.01 3.13 -5.91
N HIS A 147 -1.52 2.64 -4.80
CA HIS A 147 -2.18 3.39 -3.75
C HIS A 147 -1.66 2.90 -2.41
N ALA A 148 -1.40 3.81 -1.48
CA ALA A 148 -0.94 3.48 -0.14
C ALA A 148 -1.95 3.94 0.90
N HIS A 149 -2.24 3.06 1.85
CA HIS A 149 -2.87 3.40 3.13
C HIS A 149 -1.78 3.47 4.18
N ILE A 150 -1.68 4.58 4.90
CA ILE A 150 -0.63 4.85 5.89
C ILE A 150 -1.30 5.11 7.23
N LEU A 151 -0.94 4.33 8.24
CA LEU A 151 -1.42 4.48 9.61
C LEU A 151 -0.31 5.03 10.49
N ILE A 152 -0.66 6.00 11.35
CA ILE A 152 0.30 6.68 12.22
C ILE A 152 -0.19 6.75 13.65
N TRP A 153 0.69 6.41 14.58
CA TRP A 153 0.51 6.56 16.02
C TRP A 153 1.46 7.64 16.51
N LEU A 154 0.90 8.81 16.79
CA LEU A 154 1.58 9.89 17.48
C LEU A 154 1.80 9.56 18.96
N LYS A 155 2.87 10.10 19.57
CA LYS A 155 3.08 10.04 21.03
C LYS A 155 2.01 10.82 21.77
N GLU A 156 1.75 12.05 21.32
CA GLU A 156 0.65 12.88 21.80
C GLU A 156 -0.56 12.74 20.87
N LYS A 157 -1.71 12.38 21.44
CA LYS A 157 -2.93 12.14 20.66
C LYS A 157 -3.56 13.46 20.25
N ILE A 158 -3.99 13.55 18.99
CA ILE A 158 -4.88 14.62 18.53
C ILE A 158 -6.22 14.45 19.23
N ARG A 159 -6.65 15.46 19.97
CA ARG A 159 -7.94 15.43 20.67
C ARG A 159 -9.04 15.91 19.71
N PRO A 160 -10.32 15.58 19.97
CA PRO A 160 -11.41 16.04 19.13
C PRO A 160 -11.46 17.56 18.90
N GLY A 161 -11.03 18.36 19.89
CA GLY A 161 -10.94 19.82 19.78
C GLY A 161 -9.78 20.34 18.92
N ASP A 162 -8.80 19.49 18.60
CA ASP A 162 -7.61 19.85 17.83
C ASP A 162 -7.74 19.48 16.34
N VAL A 163 -8.85 18.83 15.94
CA VAL A 163 -9.03 18.28 14.58
C VAL A 163 -8.89 19.36 13.50
N ASP A 164 -9.48 20.53 13.72
CA ASP A 164 -9.46 21.65 12.76
C ASP A 164 -8.05 22.24 12.58
N SER A 165 -7.14 22.02 13.53
CA SER A 165 -5.73 22.40 13.41
C SER A 165 -4.93 21.45 12.52
N VAL A 166 -5.44 20.24 12.29
CA VAL A 166 -4.76 19.16 11.57
C VAL A 166 -5.38 18.90 10.20
N ILE A 167 -6.70 19.00 10.10
CA ILE A 167 -7.47 18.72 8.88
C ILE A 167 -8.30 19.95 8.53
N ARG A 168 -8.11 20.45 7.31
CA ARG A 168 -8.94 21.53 6.74
C ARG A 168 -9.44 21.09 5.37
N MET A 169 -10.74 21.23 5.13
CA MET A 169 -11.40 20.87 3.87
C MET A 169 -11.77 22.11 3.03
N GLU A 170 -11.22 23.27 3.38
CA GLU A 170 -11.50 24.53 2.69
C GLU A 170 -10.58 24.70 1.49
N ILE A 171 -11.13 25.19 0.38
CA ILE A 171 -10.32 25.65 -0.74
C ILE A 171 -9.67 26.97 -0.31
N PRO A 172 -8.33 27.09 -0.36
CA PRO A 172 -7.64 28.32 0.00
C PRO A 172 -8.15 29.51 -0.83
N ASP A 173 -8.14 30.71 -0.26
CA ASP A 173 -8.54 31.89 -1.01
C ASP A 173 -7.42 32.32 -1.98
N VAL A 174 -7.76 32.51 -3.25
CA VAL A 174 -6.78 32.85 -4.31
C VAL A 174 -6.10 34.21 -4.10
N GLN A 175 -6.75 35.15 -3.41
CA GLN A 175 -6.19 36.46 -3.12
C GLN A 175 -5.24 36.42 -1.91
N HIS A 176 -5.51 35.54 -0.95
CA HIS A 176 -4.72 35.44 0.29
C HIS A 176 -3.55 34.45 0.18
N ASP A 177 -3.77 33.30 -0.46
CA ASP A 177 -2.75 32.27 -0.67
C ASP A 177 -2.89 31.63 -2.07
N PRO A 178 -2.44 32.34 -3.12
CA PRO A 178 -2.56 31.86 -4.49
C PRO A 178 -1.78 30.55 -4.74
N VAL A 179 -0.67 30.34 -4.02
CA VAL A 179 0.18 29.15 -4.18
C VAL A 179 -0.52 27.92 -3.63
N LEU A 180 -1.03 28.00 -2.40
CA LEU A 180 -1.77 26.88 -1.81
C LEU A 180 -3.07 26.63 -2.58
N PHE A 181 -3.75 27.69 -3.04
CA PHE A 181 -4.92 27.56 -3.91
C PHE A 181 -4.61 26.76 -5.17
N GLU A 182 -3.52 27.08 -5.87
CA GLU A 182 -3.11 26.36 -7.08
C GLU A 182 -2.81 24.88 -6.78
N ILE A 183 -2.06 24.61 -5.70
CA ILE A 183 -1.70 23.24 -5.29
C ILE A 183 -2.97 22.44 -4.96
N VAL A 184 -3.85 22.95 -4.11
CA VAL A 184 -5.09 22.27 -3.70
C VAL A 184 -5.98 22.04 -4.92
N SER A 185 -6.15 23.06 -5.76
CA SER A 185 -6.99 22.96 -6.97
C SER A 185 -6.47 21.93 -7.97
N LYS A 186 -5.15 21.81 -8.10
CA LYS A 186 -4.50 20.89 -9.05
C LYS A 186 -4.44 19.45 -8.56
N TYR A 187 -4.32 19.24 -7.25
CA TYR A 187 -3.99 17.92 -6.68
C TYR A 187 -5.05 17.31 -5.76
N MET A 188 -5.94 18.11 -5.15
CA MET A 188 -6.92 17.62 -4.17
C MET A 188 -8.38 17.70 -4.64
N ILE A 189 -8.67 18.42 -5.73
CA ILE A 189 -10.01 18.41 -6.34
C ILE A 189 -10.08 17.22 -7.30
N HIS A 190 -11.07 16.35 -7.10
CA HIS A 190 -11.35 15.16 -7.90
C HIS A 190 -12.46 15.39 -8.91
#